data_AF-A0A7U7L6G7-F1
#
_entry.id   AF-A0A7U7L6G7-F1
#
_cell.length_a   1.000
_cell.length_b   1.000
_cell.length_c   1.000
_cell.angle_alpha   90.00
_cell.angle_beta   90.00
_cell.angle_gamma   90.00
#
_symmetry.space_group_name_H-M   'P 1'
#
loop_
_entity.id
_entity.type
_entity.pdbx_description
1 polymer ?
#
loop_
_entity_poly.entity_id
_entity_poly.type
_entity_poly.pdbx_seq_one_letter_code
_entity_poly.pdbx_strand_id
1 'polypeptide(L)'
;MIYFDNAASSTPFIYEKLPFTANPSVRHQEGDKSRWVMDCFRRMLSENLGGFPSNYIFTSGATESANLIIQGICMHAQKAENSRNEIIINETEHPAVYSTVLAMKKKGFVVHTLSVDSDGIVKKEEVAPL
;
A
#
# COMPACT_ATOMS: atom_id res chain seq x y z
N MET A 1 -21.87 -22.39 -11.06
CA MET A 1 -22.11 -21.03 -10.56
C MET A 1 -21.22 -20.10 -11.36
N ILE A 2 -21.75 -18.99 -11.88
CA ILE A 2 -20.97 -17.96 -12.59
C ILE A 2 -20.80 -16.79 -11.60
N TYR A 3 -19.55 -16.36 -11.35
CA TYR A 3 -19.21 -15.34 -10.36
C TYR A 3 -18.81 -14.04 -11.06
N PHE A 4 -19.54 -12.95 -10.80
CA PHE A 4 -19.38 -11.65 -11.46
C PHE A 4 -18.86 -10.54 -10.51
N ASP A 5 -18.18 -10.90 -9.42
CA ASP A 5 -17.69 -9.95 -8.41
C ASP A 5 -16.19 -10.11 -8.09
N ASN A 6 -15.38 -10.31 -9.14
CA ASN A 6 -13.92 -10.45 -8.98
C ASN A 6 -13.23 -9.16 -8.51
N ALA A 7 -13.90 -8.01 -8.62
CA ALA A 7 -13.39 -6.73 -8.13
C ALA A 7 -13.41 -6.63 -6.60
N ALA A 8 -14.39 -7.24 -5.92
CA ALA A 8 -14.41 -7.31 -4.46
C ALA A 8 -13.42 -8.35 -3.92
N SER A 9 -13.40 -9.53 -4.53
CA SER A 9 -12.42 -10.58 -4.25
C SER A 9 -12.44 -11.60 -5.37
N SER A 10 -11.31 -12.24 -5.63
CA SER A 10 -11.20 -13.31 -6.62
C SER A 10 -11.13 -14.66 -5.93
N THR A 11 -11.42 -15.74 -6.66
CA THR A 11 -11.12 -17.09 -6.16
C THR A 11 -9.64 -17.12 -5.78
N PRO A 12 -9.32 -17.42 -4.50
CA PRO A 12 -7.93 -17.38 -4.06
C PRO A 12 -7.14 -18.34 -4.93
N PHE A 13 -6.04 -17.85 -5.50
CA PHE A 13 -5.08 -18.73 -6.15
C PHE A 13 -4.47 -19.58 -5.03
N ILE A 14 -4.97 -20.81 -4.88
CA ILE A 14 -4.51 -21.71 -3.83
C ILE A 14 -3.10 -22.15 -4.22
N TYR A 15 -2.09 -21.45 -3.72
CA TYR A 15 -0.81 -22.09 -3.49
C TYR A 15 -1.11 -23.26 -2.56
N GLU A 16 -0.95 -24.49 -3.06
CA GLU A 16 -0.76 -25.65 -2.20
C GLU A 16 0.16 -25.23 -1.05
N LYS A 17 -0.27 -25.51 0.18
CA LYS A 17 0.41 -25.12 1.43
C LYS A 17 1.90 -24.99 1.20
N LEU A 18 2.41 -23.76 1.15
CA LEU A 18 3.84 -23.53 1.09
C LEU A 18 4.45 -24.36 2.24
N PRO A 19 5.35 -25.31 1.98
CA PRO A 19 5.78 -26.32 2.95
C PRO A 19 6.67 -25.74 4.07
N PHE A 20 6.66 -24.41 4.23
CA PHE A 20 7.52 -23.63 5.12
C PHE A 20 6.68 -23.13 6.30
N THR A 21 6.81 -23.80 7.44
CA THR A 21 6.05 -23.47 8.66
C THR A 21 6.94 -22.88 9.76
N ALA A 22 8.26 -22.79 9.52
CA ALA A 22 9.20 -22.28 10.48
C ALA A 22 9.22 -20.74 10.51
N ASN A 23 9.61 -20.18 11.65
CA ASN A 23 9.72 -18.74 11.82
C ASN A 23 10.94 -18.20 11.05
N PRO A 24 10.77 -17.31 10.04
CA PRO A 24 11.87 -16.79 9.24
C PRO A 24 12.83 -15.87 10.03
N SER A 25 12.50 -15.46 11.26
CA SER A 25 13.39 -14.66 12.10
C SER A 25 14.46 -15.49 12.83
N VAL A 26 14.23 -16.79 13.02
CA VAL A 26 15.13 -17.68 13.76
C VAL A 26 16.18 -18.26 12.82
N ARG A 27 17.44 -18.25 13.26
CA ARG A 27 18.57 -18.79 12.51
C ARG A 27 18.75 -20.29 12.74
N HIS A 28 18.00 -21.08 11.98
CA HIS A 28 18.22 -22.50 11.79
C HIS A 28 17.79 -22.87 10.37
N GLN A 29 18.18 -24.05 9.88
CA GLN A 29 17.97 -24.47 8.49
C GLN A 29 16.53 -24.22 7.99
N GLU A 30 15.51 -24.61 8.76
CA GLU A 30 14.11 -24.39 8.36
C GLU A 30 13.66 -22.92 8.39
N GLY A 31 14.21 -22.10 9.29
CA GLY A 31 13.96 -20.66 9.37
C GLY A 31 14.60 -19.93 8.19
N ASP A 32 15.82 -20.32 7.83
CA ASP A 32 16.52 -19.80 6.65
C ASP A 32 15.79 -20.16 5.35
N LYS A 33 15.28 -21.40 5.22
CA LYS A 33 14.41 -21.79 4.11
C LYS A 33 13.16 -20.91 4.01
N SER A 34 12.49 -20.66 5.14
CA SER A 34 11.28 -19.83 5.19
C SER A 34 11.59 -18.37 4.81
N ARG A 35 12.73 -17.83 5.25
CA ARG A 35 13.21 -16.50 4.86
C ARG A 35 13.53 -16.42 3.37
N TRP A 36 14.22 -17.43 2.84
CA TRP A 36 14.60 -17.50 1.43
C TRP A 36 13.39 -17.40 0.49
N VAL A 37 12.27 -18.04 0.83
CA VAL A 37 11.02 -17.94 0.06
C VAL A 37 10.53 -16.49 -0.03
N MET A 38 10.52 -15.77 1.09
CA MET A 38 10.14 -14.35 1.10
C MET A 38 11.06 -13.51 0.20
N ASP A 39 12.37 -13.79 0.22
CA ASP A 39 13.34 -13.09 -0.62
C ASP A 39 13.16 -13.41 -2.11
N CYS A 40 12.81 -14.65 -2.46
CA CYS A 40 12.41 -15.02 -3.82
C CYS A 40 11.19 -14.21 -4.28
N PHE A 41 10.15 -14.07 -3.44
CA PHE A 41 8.99 -13.24 -3.78
C PHE A 41 9.35 -11.77 -3.97
N ARG A 42 10.24 -11.19 -3.14
CA ARG A 42 10.70 -9.80 -3.34
C ARG A 42 11.48 -9.63 -4.64
N ARG A 43 12.31 -10.61 -5.00
CA ARG A 43 13.04 -10.61 -6.29
C ARG A 43 12.07 -10.70 -7.46
N MET A 44 11.11 -11.60 -7.41
CA MET A 44 10.06 -11.72 -8.42
C MET A 44 9.29 -10.40 -8.58
N LEU A 45 8.90 -9.74 -7.48
CA LEU A 45 8.25 -8.44 -7.54
C LEU A 45 9.16 -7.37 -8.18
N SER A 46 10.43 -7.32 -7.79
CA SER A 46 11.43 -6.41 -8.35
C SER A 46 11.63 -6.61 -9.86
N GLU A 47 11.66 -7.85 -10.33
CA GLU A 47 11.78 -8.18 -11.76
C GLU A 47 10.53 -7.78 -12.56
N ASN A 48 9.33 -7.89 -11.99
CA ASN A 48 8.08 -7.63 -12.69
C ASN A 48 7.59 -6.17 -12.58
N LEU A 49 7.85 -5.50 -11.46
CA LEU A 49 7.33 -4.16 -11.13
C LEU A 49 8.45 -3.11 -11.02
N GLY A 50 9.72 -3.51 -11.08
CA GLY A 50 10.88 -2.63 -10.98
C GLY A 50 11.34 -2.33 -9.54
N GLY A 51 12.33 -1.45 -9.39
CA GLY A 51 12.89 -1.10 -8.06
C GLY A 51 13.72 -2.21 -7.43
N PHE A 52 14.24 -1.98 -6.22
CA PHE A 52 15.07 -2.97 -5.52
C PHE A 52 14.22 -3.93 -4.68
N PRO A 53 14.65 -5.19 -4.46
CA PRO A 53 13.95 -6.12 -3.57
C PRO A 53 13.68 -5.54 -2.17
N SER A 54 14.58 -4.69 -1.68
CA SER A 54 14.45 -3.99 -0.38
C SER A 54 13.31 -2.97 -0.33
N ASN A 55 12.77 -2.53 -1.48
CA ASN A 55 11.66 -1.58 -1.54
C ASN A 55 10.30 -2.26 -1.28
N TYR A 56 10.24 -3.59 -1.26
CA TYR A 56 9.01 -4.37 -1.09
C TYR A 56 8.79 -4.77 0.37
N ILE A 57 7.77 -4.17 0.97
CA ILE A 57 7.29 -4.48 2.32
C ILE A 57 6.00 -5.29 2.20
N PHE A 58 5.97 -6.48 2.81
CA PHE A 58 4.76 -7.30 2.88
C PHE A 58 3.90 -6.86 4.06
N THR A 59 2.60 -6.65 3.80
CA THR A 59 1.56 -6.35 4.78
C THR A 59 0.44 -7.38 4.64
N SER A 60 -0.57 -7.33 5.52
CA SER A 60 -1.76 -8.18 5.41
C SER A 60 -2.69 -7.83 4.25
N GLY A 61 -2.50 -6.68 3.59
CA GLY A 61 -3.28 -6.28 2.43
C GLY A 61 -3.26 -4.77 2.15
N ALA A 62 -4.00 -4.35 1.12
CA ALA A 62 -4.00 -2.97 0.63
C ALA A 62 -4.42 -1.94 1.70
N THR A 63 -5.39 -2.28 2.56
CA THR A 63 -5.83 -1.41 3.66
C THR A 63 -4.72 -1.10 4.67
N GLU A 64 -3.94 -2.11 5.06
CA GLU A 64 -2.79 -1.92 5.96
C GLU A 64 -1.69 -1.14 5.25
N SER A 65 -1.39 -1.45 3.98
CA SER A 65 -0.38 -0.72 3.20
C SER A 65 -0.71 0.77 3.07
N ALA A 66 -1.97 1.11 2.77
CA ALA A 66 -2.43 2.50 2.69
C ALA A 66 -2.26 3.22 4.03
N ASN A 67 -2.61 2.57 5.14
CA ASN A 67 -2.42 3.14 6.47
C ASN A 67 -0.94 3.34 6.81
N LEU A 68 -0.12 2.33 6.55
CA LEU A 68 1.31 2.35 6.83
C LEU A 68 2.00 3.52 6.12
N ILE A 69 1.76 3.67 4.81
CA ILE A 69 2.47 4.68 4.02
C ILE A 69 1.99 6.10 4.34
N ILE A 70 0.67 6.32 4.40
CA ILE A 70 0.11 7.66 4.63
C ILE A 70 0.46 8.14 6.04
N GLN A 71 0.20 7.31 7.05
CA GLN A 71 0.49 7.68 8.44
C GLN A 71 1.99 7.80 8.67
N GLY A 72 2.80 6.88 8.12
CA GLY A 72 4.24 6.89 8.27
C GLY A 72 4.88 8.18 7.75
N ILE A 73 4.52 8.60 6.54
CA ILE A 73 5.02 9.85 5.94
C ILE A 73 4.55 11.07 6.74
N CYS A 74 3.27 11.12 7.11
CA CYS A 74 2.71 12.22 7.90
C CYS A 74 3.40 12.36 9.26
N MET A 75 3.50 11.26 10.02
CA MET A 75 4.17 11.25 11.32
C MET A 75 5.65 11.62 11.22
N HIS A 76 6.32 11.16 10.16
CA HIS A 76 7.70 11.56 9.89
C HIS A 76 7.82 13.06 9.63
N ALA A 77 6.95 13.64 8.80
CA ALA A 77 6.94 15.07 8.50
C ALA A 77 6.70 15.92 9.75
N GLN A 78 5.75 15.52 10.60
CA GLN A 78 5.48 16.16 11.90
C GLN A 78 6.69 16.09 12.83
N LYS A 79 7.30 14.92 12.97
CA LYS A 79 8.47 14.73 13.84
C LYS A 79 9.70 15.51 13.36
N ALA A 80 9.84 15.68 12.05
CA ALA A 80 10.92 16.45 11.44
C ALA A 80 10.69 17.96 11.47
N GLU A 81 9.57 18.43 12.05
CA GLU A 81 9.16 19.85 12.08
C GLU A 81 9.17 20.48 10.67
N ASN A 82 8.84 19.68 9.66
CA ASN A 82 8.79 20.14 8.28
C ASN A 82 7.46 20.89 8.02
N SER A 83 7.51 21.91 7.17
CA SER A 83 6.32 22.61 6.67
C SER A 83 5.41 21.76 5.77
N ARG A 84 5.81 20.53 5.41
CA ARG A 84 5.01 19.58 4.62
C ARG A 84 3.86 18.99 5.46
N ASN A 85 2.74 19.70 5.49
CA ASN A 85 1.51 19.31 6.20
C ASN A 85 0.27 19.18 5.29
N GLU A 86 0.46 19.18 3.97
CA GLU A 86 -0.60 19.07 2.99
C GLU A 86 -0.67 17.65 2.39
N ILE A 87 -1.88 17.14 2.21
CA ILE A 87 -2.18 15.85 1.60
C ILE A 87 -3.13 16.10 0.43
N ILE A 88 -2.84 15.47 -0.70
CA ILE A 88 -3.62 15.63 -1.93
C ILE A 88 -4.13 14.25 -2.33
N ILE A 89 -5.44 14.14 -2.53
CA ILE A 89 -6.13 12.92 -2.97
C ILE A 89 -7.16 13.25 -4.05
N ASN A 90 -7.66 12.27 -4.79
CA ASN A 90 -8.87 12.44 -5.61
C ASN A 90 -10.13 12.03 -4.84
N GLU A 91 -11.29 12.44 -5.33
CA GLU A 91 -12.59 12.13 -4.69
C GLU A 91 -13.02 10.66 -4.83
N THR A 92 -12.42 9.90 -5.74
CA THR A 92 -12.75 8.49 -6.04
C THR A 92 -11.84 7.47 -5.32
N GLU A 93 -11.03 7.92 -4.37
CA GLU A 93 -10.13 7.05 -3.62
C GLU A 93 -10.86 5.95 -2.85
N HIS A 94 -10.21 4.79 -2.73
CA HIS A 94 -10.75 3.68 -1.95
C HIS A 94 -10.97 4.11 -0.48
N PRO A 95 -12.01 3.60 0.22
CA PRO A 95 -12.29 3.96 1.61
C PRO A 95 -11.10 3.82 2.58
N ALA A 96 -10.18 2.89 2.30
CA ALA A 96 -8.93 2.73 3.05
C ALA A 96 -8.06 3.99 3.01
N VAL A 97 -7.88 4.61 1.84
CA VAL A 97 -7.11 5.86 1.70
C VAL A 97 -7.88 7.02 2.33
N TYR A 98 -9.15 7.17 1.96
CA TYR A 98 -9.99 8.28 2.41
C TYR A 98 -10.09 8.35 3.94
N SER A 99 -10.35 7.22 4.59
CA SER A 99 -10.46 7.15 6.06
C SER A 99 -9.14 7.49 6.76
N THR A 100 -8.02 7.02 6.22
CA THR A 100 -6.70 7.34 6.76
C THR A 100 -6.37 8.82 6.61
N VAL A 101 -6.67 9.43 5.46
CA VAL A 101 -6.45 10.86 5.23
C VAL A 101 -7.35 11.72 6.12
N LEU A 102 -8.61 11.34 6.33
CA LEU A 102 -9.48 12.01 7.31
C LEU A 102 -8.93 11.92 8.74
N ALA A 103 -8.32 10.80 9.11
CA ALA A 103 -7.64 10.68 10.39
C ALA A 103 -6.44 11.63 10.49
N MET A 104 -5.67 11.83 9.40
CA MET A 104 -4.56 12.79 9.38
C MET A 104 -5.06 14.24 9.40
N LYS A 105 -6.19 14.54 8.74
CA LYS A 105 -6.85 15.86 8.82
C LYS A 105 -7.17 16.24 10.26
N LYS A 106 -7.69 15.30 11.06
CA LYS A 106 -7.94 15.50 12.50
C LYS A 106 -6.65 15.76 13.31
N LYS A 107 -5.49 15.36 12.78
CA LYS A 107 -4.16 15.60 13.37
C LYS A 107 -3.49 16.89 12.86
N GLY A 108 -4.22 17.75 12.14
CA GLY A 108 -3.75 19.06 11.69
C GLY A 108 -3.16 19.10 10.27
N PHE A 109 -3.28 18.02 9.49
CA PHE A 109 -2.94 18.06 8.06
C PHE A 109 -4.03 18.77 7.25
N VAL A 110 -3.63 19.54 6.26
CA VAL A 110 -4.52 20.13 5.27
C VAL A 110 -4.76 19.08 4.18
N VAL A 111 -6.02 18.90 3.76
CA VAL A 111 -6.38 17.91 2.75
C VAL A 111 -7.03 18.61 1.57
N HIS A 112 -6.43 18.44 0.39
CA HIS A 112 -6.93 18.88 -0.89
C HIS A 112 -7.53 17.67 -1.63
N THR A 113 -8.73 17.83 -2.16
CA THR A 113 -9.43 16.77 -2.91
C THR A 113 -9.62 17.23 -4.34
N LEU A 114 -9.03 16.49 -5.28
CA LEU A 114 -9.13 16.75 -6.71
C LEU A 114 -10.42 16.13 -7.26
N SER A 115 -11.14 16.91 -8.07
CA SER A 115 -12.35 16.43 -8.73
C SER A 115 -12.01 15.55 -9.94
N VAL A 116 -12.91 14.62 -10.26
CA VAL A 116 -12.82 13.81 -11.48
C VAL A 116 -13.82 14.28 -12.53
N ASP A 117 -13.61 13.91 -13.78
CA ASP A 117 -14.59 14.08 -14.85
C ASP A 117 -15.63 12.93 -14.89
N SER A 118 -16.51 12.95 -15.89
CA SER A 118 -17.54 11.92 -16.07
C SER A 118 -16.99 10.52 -16.34
N ASP A 119 -15.73 10.41 -16.76
CA ASP A 119 -15.05 9.14 -17.01
C ASP A 119 -14.26 8.68 -15.77
N GLY A 120 -14.32 9.43 -14.68
CA GLY A 120 -13.61 9.14 -13.43
C GLY A 120 -12.12 9.50 -13.48
N ILE A 121 -11.70 10.34 -14.43
CA ILE A 121 -10.30 10.75 -14.59
C ILE A 121 -10.06 12.08 -13.88
N VAL A 122 -8.95 12.18 -13.13
CA VAL A 122 -8.52 13.45 -12.51
C VAL A 122 -8.21 14.45 -13.63
N LYS A 123 -8.84 15.63 -13.56
CA LYS A 123 -8.61 16.70 -14.53
C LYS A 123 -7.17 17.22 -14.42
N LYS A 124 -6.45 17.29 -15.53
CA LYS A 124 -5.02 17.67 -15.55
C LYS A 124 -4.77 19.06 -14.96
N GLU A 125 -5.75 19.95 -15.11
CA GLU A 125 -5.75 21.32 -14.59
C GLU A 125 -5.74 21.37 -13.06
N GLU A 126 -6.26 20.34 -12.39
CA GLU A 126 -6.25 20.22 -10.93
C GLU A 126 -4.85 19.87 -10.38
N VAL A 127 -3.99 19.24 -11.19
CA VAL A 127 -2.66 18.78 -10.78
C VAL A 127 -1.56 19.80 -11.11
N ALA A 128 -1.72 20.58 -12.17
CA ALA A 128 -0.72 21.54 -12.65
C ALA A 128 -0.31 22.69 -11.69
N PRO A 129 -1.15 23.17 -10.74
CA PRO A 129 -0.78 24.26 -9.85
C PRO A 129 -0.09 23.82 -8.54
N LEU A 130 0.29 22.54 -8.41
CA LEU A 130 0.96 21.94 -7.26
C LEU A 130 2.47 21.81 -7.46
#